data_AF-A0A7W0WQS4-F1
#
_entry.id   AF-A0A7W0WQS4-F1
#
_cell.length_a   1.000
_cell.length_b   1.000
_cell.length_c   1.000
_cell.angle_alpha   90.00
_cell.angle_beta   90.00
_cell.angle_gamma   90.00
#
_symmetry.space_group_name_H-M   'P 1'
#
loop_
_entity.id
_entity.type
_entity.pdbx_description
1 polymer ?
#
loop_
_entity_poly.entity_id
_entity_poly.type
_entity_poly.pdbx_seq_one_letter_code
_entity_poly.pdbx_strand_id
1 'polypeptide(L)'
;MTPALIVLDEGKPYDLFDVLEIEGELARVRSPFLFEIGEELSVRIERDGEVFEAQARVRGHVGPAEMRITELELSEQTAPRRMVTG
;
A
#
# COMPACT_ATOMS: atom_id res chain seq x y z
N MET A 1 4.71 -14.20 6.21
CA MET A 1 3.45 -13.44 6.12
C MET A 1 3.42 -12.83 4.73
N THR A 2 2.31 -12.91 4.01
CA THR A 2 2.17 -12.21 2.71
C THR A 2 2.11 -10.72 3.00
N PRO A 3 2.83 -9.85 2.26
CA PRO A 3 2.75 -8.43 2.49
C PRO A 3 1.33 -7.92 2.27
N ALA A 4 0.93 -6.97 3.11
CA ALA A 4 -0.40 -6.36 3.09
C ALA A 4 -0.25 -4.84 3.10
N LEU A 5 -1.12 -4.15 2.36
CA LEU A 5 -1.19 -2.69 2.35
C LEU A 5 -2.60 -2.27 2.76
N ILE A 6 -2.70 -1.56 3.87
CA ILE A 6 -3.95 -1.08 4.45
C ILE A 6 -4.06 0.40 4.16
N VAL A 7 -5.09 0.82 3.44
CA VAL A 7 -5.41 2.24 3.25
C VAL A 7 -6.02 2.78 4.54
N LEU A 8 -5.60 3.97 4.93
CA LEU A 8 -6.06 4.65 6.12
C LEU A 8 -6.91 5.87 5.74
N ASP A 9 -8.04 6.03 6.43
CA ASP A 9 -8.86 7.24 6.43
C ASP A 9 -8.86 7.83 7.85
N GLU A 10 -8.36 9.06 8.00
CA GLU A 10 -8.13 9.72 9.29
C GLU A 10 -7.39 8.82 10.32
N GLY A 11 -6.42 8.03 9.85
CA GLY A 11 -5.62 7.10 10.66
C GLY A 11 -6.29 5.78 11.01
N LYS A 12 -7.51 5.52 10.50
CA LYS A 12 -8.24 4.27 10.71
C LYS A 12 -8.16 3.38 9.46
N PRO A 13 -8.03 2.05 9.61
CA PRO A 13 -8.13 1.13 8.47
C PRO A 13 -9.43 1.34 7.70
N TYR A 14 -9.31 1.66 6.42
CA TYR A 14 -10.41 1.88 5.50
C TYR A 14 -10.56 0.69 4.55
N ASP A 15 -9.46 0.28 3.92
CA ASP A 15 -9.45 -0.81 2.94
C ASP A 15 -8.14 -1.61 2.98
N LEU A 16 -8.16 -2.82 2.43
CA LEU A 16 -7.01 -3.72 2.36
C LEU A 16 -6.72 -4.08 0.90
N PHE A 17 -5.49 -3.81 0.47
CA PHE A 17 -5.00 -4.19 -0.86
C PHE A 17 -4.06 -5.39 -0.78
N ASP A 18 -4.23 -6.30 -1.72
CA ASP A 18 -3.28 -7.38 -1.93
C ASP A 18 -2.01 -6.81 -2.53
N VAL A 19 -0.88 -6.97 -1.84
CA VAL A 19 0.42 -6.55 -2.33
C VAL A 19 0.97 -7.63 -3.26
N LEU A 20 1.24 -7.25 -4.51
CA LEU A 20 1.90 -8.10 -5.49
C LEU A 20 3.42 -8.02 -5.34
N GLU A 21 3.93 -6.81 -5.14
CA GLU A 21 5.36 -6.51 -5.15
C GLU A 21 5.65 -5.19 -4.43
N ILE A 22 6.77 -5.12 -3.71
CA ILE A 22 7.33 -3.86 -3.18
C ILE A 22 8.84 -3.85 -3.45
N GLU A 23 9.27 -2.94 -4.32
CA GLU A 23 10.67 -2.72 -4.72
C GLU A 23 11.08 -1.27 -4.45
N GLY A 24 11.92 -1.06 -3.44
CA GLY A 24 12.31 0.29 -3.01
C GLY A 24 11.09 1.09 -2.57
N GLU A 25 10.84 2.20 -3.27
CA GLU A 25 9.71 3.10 -3.05
C GLU A 25 8.49 2.77 -3.93
N LEU A 26 8.54 1.72 -4.76
CA LEU A 26 7.42 1.34 -5.61
C LEU A 26 6.67 0.14 -5.02
N ALA A 27 5.36 0.26 -4.86
CA ALA A 27 4.47 -0.85 -4.54
C ALA A 27 3.50 -1.11 -5.69
N ARG A 28 3.32 -2.38 -6.04
CA ARG A 28 2.26 -2.86 -6.92
C ARG A 28 1.23 -3.59 -6.11
N VAL A 29 -0.01 -3.15 -6.21
CA VAL A 29 -1.12 -3.69 -5.44
C VAL A 29 -2.29 -4.01 -6.34
N ARG A 30 -3.10 -4.99 -5.96
CA ARG A 30 -4.45 -5.12 -6.50
C ARG A 30 -5.36 -4.24 -5.68
N SER A 31 -5.94 -3.24 -6.34
CA SER A 31 -6.94 -2.39 -5.71
C SER A 31 -8.34 -2.82 -6.14
N PRO A 32 -9.31 -2.90 -5.22
CA PRO A 32 -10.71 -3.08 -5.58
C PRO A 32 -11.29 -1.87 -6.32
N PHE A 33 -10.67 -0.68 -6.21
CA PHE A 33 -11.14 0.59 -6.77
C PHE A 33 -10.13 1.20 -7.76
N LEU A 34 -10.62 2.13 -8.60
CA LEU A 34 -9.75 2.97 -9.41
C LEU A 34 -9.57 4.30 -8.69
N PHE A 35 -8.32 4.64 -8.43
CA PHE A 35 -7.91 5.91 -7.86
C PHE A 35 -7.53 6.88 -8.97
N GLU A 36 -7.50 8.18 -8.65
CA GLU A 36 -6.99 9.16 -9.59
C GLU A 36 -5.45 9.11 -9.63
N ILE A 37 -4.86 9.25 -10.82
CA ILE A 37 -3.41 9.37 -10.93
C ILE A 37 -2.98 10.68 -10.26
N GLY A 38 -2.04 10.59 -9.33
CA GLY A 38 -1.60 11.69 -8.48
C GLY A 38 -2.30 11.77 -7.13
N GLU A 39 -3.35 10.97 -6.90
CA GLU A 39 -4.00 10.86 -5.59
C GLU A 39 -3.01 10.36 -4.52
N GLU A 40 -3.12 10.92 -3.32
CA GLU A 40 -2.27 10.59 -2.17
C GLU A 40 -3.08 9.80 -1.14
N LEU A 41 -2.55 8.65 -0.75
CA LEU A 41 -3.15 7.73 0.19
C LEU A 41 -2.26 7.64 1.43
N SER A 42 -2.84 7.73 2.61
CA SER A 42 -2.16 7.29 3.83
C SER A 42 -2.26 5.78 3.92
N VAL A 43 -1.14 5.09 4.06
CA VAL A 43 -1.10 3.62 4.05
C VAL A 43 -0.33 3.07 5.24
N ARG A 44 -0.74 1.90 5.72
CA ARG A 44 0.03 1.05 6.63
C ARG A 44 0.45 -0.20 5.89
N ILE A 45 1.73 -0.53 5.92
CA ILE A 45 2.31 -1.66 5.22
C ILE A 45 2.78 -2.68 6.26
N GLU A 46 2.36 -3.93 6.09
CA GLU A 46 2.84 -5.06 6.88
C GLU A 46 3.74 -5.92 6.00
N ARG A 47 5.02 -6.04 6.35
CA ARG A 47 6.02 -6.80 5.57
C ARG A 47 7.08 -7.37 6.50
N ASP A 48 7.44 -8.63 6.30
CA ASP A 48 8.56 -9.27 7.02
C ASP A 48 8.46 -9.20 8.57
N GLY A 49 7.23 -9.14 9.10
CA GLY A 49 6.97 -9.02 10.54
C GLY A 49 7.10 -7.59 11.09
N GLU A 50 7.29 -6.61 10.22
CA GLU A 50 7.35 -5.20 10.51
C GLU A 50 6.11 -4.48 9.98
N VAL A 51 5.72 -3.42 10.69
CA VAL A 51 4.65 -2.52 10.31
C VAL A 51 5.18 -1.10 10.28
N PHE A 52 4.92 -0.40 9.19
CA PHE A 52 5.22 1.01 9.04
C PHE A 52 4.08 1.72 8.31
N GLU A 53 3.89 2.99 8.62
CA GLU A 53 2.99 3.88 7.91
C GLU A 53 3.77 4.76 6.93
N ALA A 54 3.19 5.01 5.76
CA ALA A 54 3.77 5.80 4.67
C ALA A 54 2.67 6.63 3.98
N GLN A 55 3.07 7.68 3.26
CA GLN A 55 2.27 8.26 2.21
C GLN A 55 2.49 7.49 0.91
N ALA A 56 1.45 7.33 0.10
CA ALA A 56 1.52 6.61 -1.16
C ALA A 56 0.84 7.44 -2.25
N ARG A 57 1.58 7.81 -3.30
CA ARG A 57 1.04 8.51 -4.46
C ARG A 57 0.72 7.53 -5.57
N VAL A 58 -0.49 7.61 -6.12
CA VAL A 58 -0.93 6.79 -7.26
C VAL A 58 -0.18 7.23 -8.52
N ARG A 59 0.64 6.33 -9.07
CA ARG A 59 1.44 6.57 -10.30
C ARG A 59 0.68 6.21 -11.56
N GLY A 60 -0.18 5.20 -11.48
CA GLY A 60 -0.90 4.68 -12.62
C GLY A 60 -1.54 3.33 -12.34
N HIS A 61 -2.31 2.86 -13.32
CA HIS A 61 -2.85 1.50 -13.33
C HIS A 61 -2.20 0.72 -14.47
N VAL A 62 -1.75 -0.50 -14.18
CA VAL A 62 -1.00 -1.34 -15.12
C VAL A 62 -1.71 -2.65 -15.37
N GLY A 63 -1.41 -3.25 -16.53
CA GLY A 63 -1.98 -4.52 -16.95
C GLY A 63 -3.41 -4.40 -17.50
N PRO A 64 -4.06 -5.55 -17.78
CA PRO A 64 -5.43 -5.59 -18.28
C PRO A 64 -6.41 -5.00 -17.25
N ALA A 65 -7.47 -4.33 -17.72
CA ALA A 65 -8.45 -3.66 -16.85
C ALA A 65 -9.11 -4.57 -15.80
N GLU A 66 -9.19 -5.87 -16.10
CA GLU A 66 -9.71 -6.90 -15.18
C GLU A 66 -8.78 -7.22 -14.00
N MET A 67 -7.48 -6.90 -14.09
CA MET A 67 -6.49 -7.20 -13.05
C MET A 67 -6.35 -6.09 -11.99
N ARG A 68 -6.82 -4.87 -12.29
CA ARG A 68 -6.84 -3.69 -11.40
C ARG A 68 -5.55 -3.52 -10.59
N ILE A 69 -4.41 -3.57 -11.28
CA ILE A 69 -3.12 -3.36 -10.65
C ILE A 69 -2.86 -1.85 -10.59
N THR A 70 -2.61 -1.34 -9.40
CA THR A 70 -2.25 0.06 -9.17
C THR A 70 -0.80 0.14 -8.73
N GLU A 71 -0.06 1.05 -9.34
CA GLU A 71 1.30 1.40 -8.94
C GLU A 71 1.26 2.58 -7.97
N LEU A 72 1.92 2.40 -6.83
CA LEU A 72 2.01 3.38 -5.76
C LEU A 72 3.48 3.75 -5.52
N GLU A 73 3.77 5.03 -5.49
CA GLU A 73 5.05 5.58 -5.04
C GLU A 73 4.95 5.90 -3.54
N LEU A 74 5.70 5.17 -2.72
CA LEU A 74 5.75 5.28 -1.28
C LEU A 74 6.72 6.39 -0.87
N SER A 75 6.23 7.37 -0.12
CA SER A 75 7.01 8.46 0.46
C SER A 75 6.78 8.56 1.97
N GLU A 76 7.66 9.26 2.68
CA GLU A 76 7.57 9.56 4.11
C GLU A 76 7.22 8.34 4.99
N GLN A 77 8.21 7.51 5.27
CA GLN A 77 8.02 6.31 6.08
C GLN A 77 8.25 6.61 7.57
N THR A 78 7.29 6.22 8.39
CA THR A 78 7.51 6.11 9.83
C THR A 78 8.46 4.95 10.13
N ALA A 79 9.19 5.04 11.25
CA ALA A 79 10.11 3.97 11.63
C ALA A 79 9.37 2.64 11.82
N PRO A 80 9.87 1.53 11.24
CA PRO A 80 9.22 0.23 11.33
C PRO A 80 9.11 -0.23 12.78
N ARG A 81 7.96 -0.81 13.11
CA ARG A 81 7.68 -1.42 14.42
C ARG A 81 7.46 -2.92 14.22
N ARG A 82 8.13 -3.76 15.02
CA ARG A 82 7.89 -5.20 15.01
C ARG A 82 6.48 -5.51 15.49
N MET A 83 5.79 -6.38 14.75
CA MET A 83 4.54 -6.98 15.24
C MET A 83 4.87 -7.93 16.38
N VAL A 84 4.38 -7.63 17.59
CA VAL A 84 4.37 -8.60 18.69
C VAL A 84 3.11 -9.42 18.53
N THR A 85 3.24 -10.63 17.98
CA THR A 85 2.13 -11.58 17.94
C THR A 85 1.92 -12.11 19.36
N GLY A 86 0.88 -11.64 20.03
CA GLY A 86 0.44 -12.15 21.34
C GLY A 86 -0.39 -13.42 21.21
#